data_AF-A0A968T531-F1
#
_entry.id   AF-A0A968T531-F1
#
_cell.length_a   1.000
_cell.length_b   1.000
_cell.length_c   1.000
_cell.angle_alpha   90.00
_cell.angle_beta   90.00
_cell.angle_gamma   90.00
#
_symmetry.space_group_name_H-M   'P 1'
#
loop_
_entity.id
_entity.type
_entity.pdbx_description
1 polymer ?
#
loop_
_entity_poly.entity_id
_entity_poly.type
_entity_poly.pdbx_seq_one_letter_code
_entity_poly.pdbx_strand_id
1 'polypeptide(L)' 'MRDTMKIDLNNYEAFFLDFAEGRLDNSSTLEMLAFLRNHPELKAELENFSNLRIEPLDEKFPGRIF' A
#
# COMPACT_ATOMS: atom_id res chain seq x y z
N MET A 1 16.21 -23.19 5.48
CA MET A 1 14.75 -23.31 5.22
C MET A 1 14.28 -21.88 5.22
N ARG A 2 13.95 -21.29 4.07
CA ARG A 2 13.44 -19.91 4.06
C ARG A 2 11.94 -20.04 4.28
N ASP A 3 11.46 -19.63 5.45
CA ASP A 3 10.04 -19.43 5.68
C ASP A 3 9.51 -18.52 4.56
N THR A 4 8.79 -19.12 3.63
CA THR A 4 8.01 -18.38 2.64
C THR A 4 6.90 -17.70 3.42
N MET A 5 7.12 -16.43 3.77
CA MET A 5 6.17 -15.60 4.48
C MET A 5 4.98 -15.37 3.55
N LYS A 6 3.95 -16.21 3.72
CA LYS A 6 2.74 -16.16 2.90
C LYS A 6 1.89 -14.97 3.29
N ILE A 7 1.39 -14.26 2.29
CA ILE A 7 0.47 -13.14 2.50
C ILE A 7 -0.96 -13.69 2.63
N ASP A 8 -1.64 -13.26 3.68
CA ASP A 8 -2.99 -13.63 4.05
C ASP A 8 -3.76 -12.42 4.61
N LEU A 9 -5.07 -12.56 4.82
CA LEU A 9 -5.95 -11.47 5.24
C LEU A 9 -5.59 -10.85 6.61
N ASN A 10 -4.71 -11.46 7.41
CA ASN A 10 -4.25 -10.90 8.68
C ASN A 10 -2.95 -10.09 8.56
N ASN A 11 -2.17 -10.32 7.50
CA ASN A 11 -0.86 -9.67 7.34
C ASN A 11 -0.76 -8.81 6.07
N TYR A 12 -1.67 -8.98 5.11
CA TYR A 12 -1.60 -8.31 3.81
C TYR A 12 -1.57 -6.79 3.95
N GLU A 13 -2.24 -6.20 4.96
CA GLU A 13 -2.25 -4.75 5.17
C GLU A 13 -0.83 -4.17 5.33
N ALA A 14 0.05 -4.86 6.05
CA ALA A 14 1.44 -4.44 6.21
C ALA A 14 2.20 -4.53 4.88
N PHE A 15 2.08 -5.66 4.17
CA PHE A 15 2.68 -5.85 2.85
C PHE A 15 2.10 -4.87 1.82
N PHE A 16 0.83 -4.50 1.95
CA PHE A 16 0.13 -3.57 1.06
C PHE A 16 0.67 -2.16 1.18
N LEU A 17 0.91 -1.70 2.41
CA LEU A 17 1.60 -0.42 2.68
C LEU A 17 3.00 -0.42 2.08
N ASP A 18 3.82 -1.44 2.36
CA ASP A 18 5.16 -1.55 1.78
C ASP A 18 5.12 -1.68 0.25
N PHE A 19 4.11 -2.32 -0.34
CA PHE A 19 3.92 -2.43 -1.78
C PHE A 19 3.60 -1.06 -2.40
N ALA A 20 2.68 -0.31 -1.78
CA ALA A 20 2.30 1.04 -2.21
C ALA A 20 3.47 2.03 -2.09
N GLU A 21 4.34 1.87 -1.08
CA GLU A 21 5.57 2.65 -0.93
C GLU A 21 6.75 2.14 -1.78
N GLY A 22 6.61 1.01 -2.47
CA GLY A 22 7.69 0.40 -3.27
C GLY A 22 8.85 -0.17 -2.45
N ARG A 23 8.59 -0.53 -1.19
CA ARG A 23 9.55 -1.08 -0.23
C ARG A 23 9.62 -2.61 -0.20
N LEU A 24 8.67 -3.31 -0.84
CA LEU A 24 8.70 -4.76 -0.91
C LEU A 24 9.82 -5.29 -1.81
N ASP A 25 10.47 -6.36 -1.35
CA ASP A 25 11.36 -7.17 -2.16
C ASP A 25 10.62 -7.88 -3.31
N ASN A 26 11.37 -8.31 -4.33
CA ASN A 26 10.83 -9.03 -5.50
C ASN A 26 10.00 -10.27 -5.11
N SER A 27 10.44 -11.04 -4.11
CA SER A 27 9.69 -12.22 -3.66
C SER A 27 8.36 -11.86 -2.99
N SER A 28 8.36 -10.88 -2.07
CA SER A 28 7.14 -10.44 -1.37
C SER A 28 6.17 -9.76 -2.34
N THR A 29 6.69 -9.04 -3.32
CA THR A 29 5.89 -8.46 -4.41
C THR A 29 5.18 -9.53 -5.23
N LEU A 30 5.85 -10.63 -5.58
CA LEU A 30 5.24 -11.73 -6.32
C LEU A 30 4.12 -12.41 -5.51
N GLU A 31 4.34 -12.65 -4.22
CA GLU A 31 3.31 -13.18 -3.32
C GLU A 31 2.12 -12.20 -3.22
N MET A 32 2.39 -10.89 -3.10
CA MET A 32 1.36 -9.87 -3.01
C MET A 32 0.52 -9.82 -4.28
N LEU A 33 1.16 -9.87 -5.45
CA LEU A 33 0.47 -9.92 -6.74
C LEU A 33 -0.35 -11.20 -6.89
N ALA A 34 0.16 -12.35 -6.44
CA ALA A 34 -0.59 -13.60 -6.44
C ALA A 34 -1.81 -13.55 -5.51
N PHE A 35 -1.67 -12.91 -4.34
CA PHE A 35 -2.76 -12.67 -3.41
C PHE A 35 -3.83 -11.74 -3.99
N LEU A 36 -3.42 -10.59 -4.55
CA LEU A 36 -4.31 -9.62 -5.21
C LEU A 36 -5.06 -10.22 -6.41
N ARG A 37 -4.48 -11.20 -7.11
CA ARG A 37 -5.18 -11.95 -8.17
C ARG A 37 -6.37 -12.76 -7.65
N ASN A 38 -6.31 -13.24 -6.41
CA ASN A 38 -7.40 -13.96 -5.76
C ASN A 38 -8.39 -13.01 -5.06
N HIS A 39 -7.96 -11.78 -4.74
CA HIS A 39 -8.74 -10.75 -4.06
C HIS A 39 -8.81 -9.44 -4.88
N PRO A 40 -9.56 -9.41 -5.99
CA PRO A 40 -9.67 -8.22 -6.83
C PRO A 40 -10.30 -7.02 -6.10
N GLU A 41 -11.08 -7.26 -5.04
CA GLU A 41 -11.60 -6.22 -4.15
C GLU A 41 -10.47 -5.39 -3.51
N LEU A 42 -9.44 -6.06 -2.99
CA LEU A 42 -8.29 -5.41 -2.36
C LEU A 42 -7.42 -4.69 -3.40
N LYS A 43 -7.36 -5.21 -4.63
CA LYS A 43 -6.70 -4.51 -5.74
C LYS A 43 -7.41 -3.19 -6.06
N ALA A 44 -8.74 -3.21 -6.13
CA ALA A 44 -9.52 -1.99 -6.36
C ALA A 44 -9.32 -0.98 -5.21
N GLU A 45 -9.32 -1.45 -3.96
CA GLU A 45 -9.01 -0.63 -2.78
C GLU A 45 -7.60 -0.02 -2.86
N LEU A 46 -6.60 -0.76 -3.35
CA LEU A 46 -5.23 -0.25 -3.55
C LEU A 46 -5.19 0.88 -4.56
N GLU A 47 -5.84 0.70 -5.71
CA GLU A 47 -5.91 1.74 -6.74
C GLU A 47 -6.66 2.97 -6.22
N ASN A 48 -7.68 2.76 -5.39
CA ASN A 48 -8.42 3.84 -4.74
C ASN A 48 -7.56 4.57 -3.69
N PHE A 49 -6.82 3.83 -2.84
CA PHE A 49 -5.86 4.39 -1.87
C PHE A 49 -4.74 5.17 -2.55
N SER A 50 -4.20 4.66 -3.66
CA SER A 50 -3.18 5.36 -4.43
C SER A 50 -3.73 6.63 -5.10
N ASN A 51 -5.03 6.65 -5.41
CA ASN A 51 -5.75 7.83 -5.88
C ASN A 51 -6.13 8.81 -4.77
N LEU A 52 -6.13 8.39 -3.50
CA LEU A 52 -6.16 9.30 -2.33
C LEU A 52 -4.80 10.00 -2.13
N ARG A 53 -4.14 10.37 -3.23
CA ARG A 53 -3.11 11.41 -3.17
C ARG A 53 -3.81 12.66 -2.67
N ILE A 54 -3.56 12.98 -1.41
CA ILE A 54 -3.79 14.32 -0.88
C ILE A 54 -3.06 15.23 -1.86
N GLU A 55 -3.79 15.89 -2.76
CA GLU A 55 -3.22 17.03 -3.46
C GLU A 55 -2.69 17.92 -2.34
N PRO A 56 -1.39 18.29 -2.34
CA PRO A 56 -0.88 19.17 -1.33
C PRO A 56 -1.76 20.40 -1.40
N LEU A 57 -2.62 20.56 -0.40
CA LEU A 57 -3.47 21.72 -0.29
C LEU A 57 -2.46 22.85 -0.15
N ASP A 58 -2.28 23.65 -1.19
CA ASP A 58 -1.50 24.89 -1.17
C ASP A 58 -2.26 25.93 -0.31
N GLU A 59 -2.88 25.49 0.79
CA GLU A 59 -3.22 26.33 1.90
C GLU A 59 -1.90 26.77 2.51
N LYS A 60 -1.37 27.86 1.96
CA LYS A 60 -0.55 28.79 2.72
C LYS A 60 -1.34 29.14 3.97
N PHE A 61 -1.07 28.43 5.06
CA PHE A 61 -1.51 28.83 6.38
C PHE A 61 -1.10 30.29 6.55
N PRO A 62 -2.04 31.25 6.58
CA PRO A 62 -1.68 32.65 6.72
C PRO A 62 -1.01 32.77 8.08
N GLY A 63 0.27 33.14 8.04
CA GLY A 63 1.16 33.18 9.19
C GLY A 63 0.43 33.80 10.38
N ARG A 64 0.20 32.97 11.41
CA ARG A 64 -0.23 33.47 12.70
C ARG A 64 0.97 34.22 13.27
N ILE A 65 1.00 35.52 12.99
CA ILE A 65 1.87 36.49 13.67
C ILE A 65 1.62 36.31 15.17
N PHE A 66 2.62 35.76 15.86
CA PHE A 66 2.70 35.72 17.31
C PHE A 66 3.13 37.09 17.83
#